data_AF-A0A3D0RWC7-F1
#
_entry.id   AF-A0A3D0RWC7-F1
#
_cell.length_a   1.000
_cell.length_b   1.000
_cell.length_c   1.000
_cell.angle_alpha   90.00
_cell.angle_beta   90.00
_cell.angle_gamma   90.00
#
_symmetry.space_group_name_H-M   'P 1'
#
loop_
_entity.id
_entity.type
_entity.pdbx_description
1 polymer ?
#
loop_
_entity_poly.entity_id
_entity_poly.type
_entity_poly.pdbx_seq_one_letter_code
_entity_poly.pdbx_strand_id
1 'polypeptide(L)'
;GGSTPARTRGRVQYITGLVVLDTDAYDRMELLGDRGSEVLILAHELGHVLGLDHVEDSDELMNAEYVGQTGFGPGDREGLERLHDLPCR
;
A
#
# COMPACT_ATOMS: atom_id res chain seq x y z
N GLY A 1 -6.65 -7.19 -19.51
CA GLY A 1 -6.05 -7.54 -18.21
C GLY A 1 -6.44 -8.95 -17.88
N GLY A 2 -5.48 -9.84 -17.64
CA GLY A 2 -5.71 -11.21 -17.23
C GLY A 2 -4.77 -11.55 -16.08
N SER A 3 -5.27 -12.28 -15.09
CA SER A 3 -4.51 -12.66 -13.91
C SER A 3 -3.51 -13.76 -14.26
N THR A 4 -2.29 -13.67 -13.74
CA THR A 4 -1.31 -14.76 -13.88
C THR A 4 -1.61 -15.82 -12.82
N PRO A 5 -1.86 -17.09 -13.19
CA PRO A 5 -2.02 -18.16 -12.23
C PRO A 5 -0.66 -18.48 -11.60
N ALA A 6 -0.53 -18.28 -10.29
CA ALA A 6 0.60 -18.71 -9.51
C ALA A 6 0.24 -19.98 -8.74
N ARG A 7 1.14 -20.97 -8.72
CA ARG A 7 0.95 -22.20 -7.95
C ARG A 7 1.81 -22.16 -6.70
N THR A 8 1.18 -22.02 -5.54
CA THR A 8 1.85 -22.09 -4.24
C THR A 8 1.22 -23.19 -3.39
N ARG A 9 2.04 -24.04 -2.79
CA ARG A 9 1.62 -25.17 -1.94
C ARG A 9 0.51 -26.05 -2.55
N GLY A 10 0.55 -26.28 -3.87
CA GLY A 10 -0.41 -27.13 -4.57
C GLY A 10 -1.78 -26.50 -4.88
N ARG A 11 -2.00 -25.22 -4.51
CA ARG A 11 -3.21 -24.46 -4.88
C ARG A 11 -2.89 -23.49 -6.01
N VAL A 12 -3.82 -23.35 -6.96
CA VAL A 12 -3.77 -22.30 -7.99
C VAL A 12 -4.34 -21.04 -7.36
N GLN A 13 -3.56 -19.97 -7.35
CA GLN A 13 -3.97 -18.64 -6.93
C GLN A 13 -3.92 -17.73 -8.14
N TYR A 14 -4.96 -16.93 -8.32
CA TYR A 14 -4.96 -15.86 -9.30
C TYR A 14 -4.33 -14.63 -8.66
N ILE A 15 -3.17 -14.21 -9.15
CA ILE A 15 -2.61 -12.92 -8.73
C ILE A 15 -3.29 -11.85 -9.56
N THR A 16 -4.20 -11.11 -8.93
CA THR A 16 -4.80 -9.88 -9.46
C THR A 16 -4.30 -8.70 -8.61
N GLY A 17 -3.86 -7.64 -9.27
CA GLY A 17 -3.40 -6.42 -8.63
C GLY A 17 -2.52 -5.64 -9.59
N LEU A 18 -2.86 -4.40 -9.85
CA LEU A 18 -1.99 -3.44 -10.53
C LEU A 18 -1.60 -2.43 -9.46
N VAL A 19 -0.31 -2.34 -9.16
CA VAL A 19 0.22 -1.22 -8.39
C VAL A 19 0.54 -0.12 -9.41
N VAL A 20 -0.14 1.01 -9.32
CA VAL A 20 0.25 2.22 -10.04
C VAL A 20 0.98 3.08 -9.03
N LEU A 21 2.25 3.35 -9.28
CA LEU A 21 3.04 4.26 -8.44
C LEU A 21 2.72 5.69 -8.87
N ASP A 22 2.23 6.50 -7.95
CA ASP A 22 2.12 7.95 -8.17
C ASP A 22 3.54 8.53 -8.27
N THR A 23 3.90 9.00 -9.47
CA THR A 23 5.21 9.59 -9.74
C THR A 23 5.41 10.92 -9.04
N ASP A 24 4.35 11.68 -8.79
CA ASP A 24 4.45 12.95 -8.07
C ASP A 24 4.70 12.71 -6.58
N ALA A 25 4.11 11.65 -6.00
CA ALA A 25 4.42 11.20 -4.64
C ALA A 25 5.85 10.66 -4.54
N TYR A 26 6.30 9.90 -5.54
CA TYR A 26 7.67 9.43 -5.67
C TYR A 26 8.67 10.60 -5.67
N ASP A 27 8.48 11.59 -6.54
CA ASP A 27 9.37 12.75 -6.64
C ASP A 27 9.42 13.55 -5.32
N ARG A 28 8.27 13.75 -4.65
CA ARG A 28 8.20 14.46 -3.34
C ARG A 28 8.98 13.74 -2.24
N MET A 29 8.93 12.41 -2.21
CA MET A 29 9.60 11.59 -1.19
C MET A 29 11.07 11.28 -1.56
N GLU A 30 11.41 11.18 -2.85
CA GLU A 30 12.79 11.03 -3.34
C GLU A 30 13.63 12.28 -3.08
N LEU A 31 13.03 13.48 -3.17
CA LEU A 31 13.69 14.76 -2.83
C LEU A 31 14.27 14.79 -1.40
N LEU A 32 13.79 13.92 -0.50
CA LEU A 32 14.28 13.80 0.88
C LEU A 32 15.44 12.80 1.05
N GLY A 33 15.82 12.08 -0.01
CA GLY A 33 17.15 11.51 -0.18
C GLY A 33 17.51 10.27 0.67
N ASP A 34 16.53 9.54 1.21
CA ASP A 34 16.80 8.29 1.96
C ASP A 34 16.06 7.08 1.39
N ARG A 35 16.73 5.92 1.41
CA ARG A 35 16.26 4.61 0.93
C ARG A 35 15.03 4.10 1.71
N GLY A 36 14.78 4.65 2.90
CA GLY A 36 13.55 4.40 3.66
C GLY A 36 12.29 4.91 2.93
N SER A 37 12.41 5.97 2.14
CA SER A 37 11.27 6.64 1.49
C SER A 37 10.63 5.77 0.40
N GLU A 38 11.43 5.02 -0.36
CA GLU A 38 10.94 4.07 -1.38
C GLU A 38 10.05 2.97 -0.78
N VAL A 39 10.44 2.45 0.39
CA VAL A 39 9.68 1.42 1.09
C VAL A 39 8.33 1.97 1.56
N LEU A 40 8.30 3.23 1.98
CA LEU A 40 7.07 3.89 2.44
C LEU A 40 6.12 4.17 1.27
N ILE A 41 6.63 4.62 0.13
CA ILE A 41 5.83 4.76 -1.10
C ILE A 41 5.23 3.40 -1.49
N LEU A 42 6.06 2.36 -1.57
CA LEU A 42 5.58 1.02 -1.91
C LEU A 42 4.54 0.50 -0.92
N ALA A 43 4.70 0.80 0.37
CA ALA A 43 3.74 0.43 1.40
C ALA A 43 2.42 1.20 1.27
N HIS A 44 2.46 2.49 0.94
CA HIS A 44 1.27 3.30 0.64
C HIS A 44 0.49 2.74 -0.55
N GLU A 45 1.17 2.51 -1.67
CA GLU A 45 0.51 1.97 -2.87
C GLU A 45 0.00 0.54 -2.68
N LEU A 46 0.72 -0.27 -1.90
CA LEU A 46 0.22 -1.58 -1.51
C LEU A 46 -1.06 -1.46 -0.65
N GLY A 47 -1.16 -0.45 0.19
CA GLY A 47 -2.38 -0.09 0.92
C GLY A 47 -3.57 0.08 -0.03
N HIS A 48 -3.42 0.87 -1.09
CA HIS A 48 -4.45 1.02 -2.13
C HIS A 48 -4.81 -0.30 -2.83
N VAL A 49 -3.82 -1.13 -3.18
CA VAL A 49 -4.09 -2.44 -3.80
C VAL A 49 -4.87 -3.37 -2.87
N LEU A 50 -4.63 -3.29 -1.56
CA LEU A 50 -5.36 -4.06 -0.55
C LEU A 50 -6.76 -3.49 -0.28
N GLY A 51 -7.01 -2.21 -0.63
CA GLY A 51 -8.31 -1.55 -0.51
C GLY A 51 -8.38 -0.46 0.56
N LEU A 52 -7.25 0.08 1.01
CA LEU A 52 -7.23 1.31 1.80
C LEU A 52 -7.37 2.53 0.89
N ASP A 53 -8.12 3.53 1.34
CA ASP A 53 -8.23 4.84 0.70
C ASP A 53 -7.41 5.88 1.46
N HIS A 54 -7.26 7.07 0.87
CA HIS A 54 -6.62 8.19 1.56
C HIS A 54 -7.39 8.64 2.79
N VAL A 55 -6.66 9.12 3.78
CA VAL A 55 -7.19 9.75 5.00
C VAL A 55 -6.59 11.13 5.19
N GLU A 56 -7.30 11.99 5.92
CA GLU A 56 -6.85 13.37 6.21
C GLU A 56 -5.81 13.43 7.34
N ASP A 57 -5.69 12.36 8.15
CA ASP A 57 -4.77 12.32 9.27
C ASP A 57 -3.32 12.27 8.78
N SER A 58 -2.51 13.26 9.16
CA SER A 58 -1.11 13.38 8.74
C SER A 58 -0.20 12.31 9.34
N ASP A 59 -0.62 11.67 10.43
CA ASP A 59 0.18 10.63 11.10
C ASP A 59 0.00 9.24 10.45
N GLU A 60 -0.96 9.11 9.55
CA GLU A 60 -1.23 7.89 8.79
C GLU A 60 -0.43 7.87 7.49
N LEU A 61 0.15 6.72 7.15
CA LEU A 61 0.86 6.53 5.90
C LEU A 61 -0.08 6.68 4.69
N MET A 62 -1.37 6.37 4.86
CA MET A 62 -2.38 6.61 3.83
C MET A 62 -2.84 8.08 3.75
N ASN A 63 -2.13 9.04 4.36
CA ASN A 63 -2.35 10.44 4.01
C ASN A 63 -2.00 10.71 2.54
N ALA A 64 -2.79 11.53 1.86
CA ALA A 64 -2.54 11.89 0.46
C ALA A 64 -1.23 12.68 0.28
N GLU A 65 -0.77 13.37 1.32
CA GLU A 65 0.45 14.16 1.33
C GLU A 65 1.51 13.53 2.24
N TYR A 66 2.73 13.43 1.70
CA TYR A 66 3.88 13.10 2.52
C TYR A 66 4.29 14.34 3.35
N VAL A 67 4.14 14.26 4.66
CA VAL A 67 4.52 15.34 5.60
C VAL A 67 5.52 14.89 6.67
N GLY A 68 6.11 13.69 6.51
CA GLY A 68 7.11 13.14 7.42
C GLY A 68 6.74 11.79 8.03
N GLN A 69 5.77 11.09 7.45
CA GLN A 69 5.39 9.75 7.90
C GLN A 69 6.59 8.80 7.80
N THR A 70 6.70 7.88 8.76
CA THR A 70 7.81 6.91 8.84
C THR A 70 7.35 5.45 8.78
N GLY A 71 6.04 5.23 8.62
CA GLY A 71 5.41 3.91 8.53
C GLY A 71 3.91 3.99 8.78
N PHE A 72 3.24 2.84 8.76
CA PHE A 72 1.80 2.74 9.02
C PHE A 72 1.41 3.26 10.40
N GLY A 73 0.46 4.18 10.42
CA GLY A 73 -0.19 4.72 11.60
C GLY A 73 -1.25 3.77 12.18
N PRO A 74 -1.91 4.16 13.28
CA PRO A 74 -2.95 3.35 13.92
C PRO A 74 -4.15 3.03 13.00
N GLY A 75 -4.65 4.00 12.26
CA GLY A 75 -5.79 3.87 11.35
C GLY A 75 -5.49 2.98 10.14
N ASP A 76 -4.28 3.08 9.58
CA ASP A 76 -3.81 2.17 8.53
C ASP A 76 -3.84 0.71 9.00
N ARG A 77 -3.32 0.46 10.21
CA ARG A 77 -3.27 -0.89 10.80
C ARG A 77 -4.66 -1.43 11.07
N GLU A 78 -5.55 -0.60 11.60
CA GLU A 78 -6.95 -0.97 11.80
C GLU A 78 -7.62 -1.31 10.46
N GLY A 79 -7.36 -0.52 9.41
CA GLY A 79 -7.84 -0.80 8.06
C GLY A 79 -7.36 -2.15 7.53
N LEU A 80 -6.06 -2.44 7.68
CA LEU A 80 -5.46 -3.71 7.27
C LEU A 80 -6.02 -4.90 8.07
N GLU A 81 -6.24 -4.74 9.38
CA GLU A 81 -6.88 -5.77 10.23
C GLU A 81 -8.31 -6.05 9.77
N ARG A 82 -9.09 -5.02 9.44
CA ARG A 82 -10.45 -5.17 8.90
C ARG A 82 -10.44 -5.90 7.56
N LEU A 83 -9.47 -5.63 6.68
CA LEU A 83 -9.32 -6.32 5.40
C LEU A 83 -8.89 -7.78 5.57
N HIS A 84 -8.00 -8.07 6.54
CA HIS A 84 -7.61 -9.43 6.89
C HIS A 84 -8.80 -10.29 7.33
N ASP A 85 -9.73 -9.71 8.08
CA ASP A 85 -10.90 -10.41 8.62
C ASP A 85 -12.00 -10.67 7.57
N LEU A 86 -11.86 -10.12 6.35
CA LEU A 86 -12.78 -10.41 5.26
C LEU A 86 -12.61 -11.86 4.79
N PRO A 87 -13.70 -12.63 4.64
CA PRO A 87 -13.62 -14.00 4.18
C PRO A 87 -13.12 -14.05 2.74
N CYS A 88 -12.04 -14.80 2.50
CA CYS A 88 -11.62 -15.17 1.15
C CYS A 88 -12.75 -15.98 0.49
N ARG A 89 -13.40 -15.40 -0.52
CA ARG A 89 -14.39 -16.10 -1.34
C ARG A 89 -13.76 -16.81 -2.52
#